data_AF-A0A086Y4K7-F1
#
_entry.id   AF-A0A086Y4K7-F1
#
_cell.length_a   1.000
_cell.length_b   1.000
_cell.length_c   1.000
_cell.angle_alpha   90.00
_cell.angle_beta   90.00
_cell.angle_gamma   90.00
#
_symmetry.space_group_name_H-M   'P 1'
#
loop_
_entity.id
_entity.type
_entity.pdbx_description
1 polymer ?
#
loop_
_entity_poly.entity_id
_entity_poly.type
_entity_poly.pdbx_seq_one_letter_code
_entity_poly.pdbx_strand_id
1 'polypeptide(L)'
;MHMTDRGLLALVRHEGLVPGPYLDVKNIWTFGIGHTAAAGPPDPARLPRGMPADLDAGIREAFRVFRTDLAAYEAEVLRAVKVPLEPHEFDALVSFHYNTGGIAKASLTRHLNAGNRAAAAPCLSAGEYRGR
;
A
#
# COMPACT_ATOMS: atom_id res chain seq x y z
N MET A 1 11.06 10.77 -3.40
CA MET A 1 9.78 10.98 -4.10
C MET A 1 8.67 10.61 -3.13
N HIS A 2 7.52 11.26 -3.25
CA HIS A 2 6.30 10.90 -2.52
C HIS A 2 5.20 10.60 -3.54
N MET A 3 4.26 9.76 -3.14
CA MET A 3 3.14 9.40 -3.99
C MET A 3 2.30 10.63 -4.28
N THR A 4 1.87 10.78 -5.53
CA THR A 4 1.01 11.91 -5.91
C THR A 4 -0.38 11.76 -5.30
N ASP A 5 -1.13 12.87 -5.21
CA ASP A 5 -2.53 12.81 -4.76
C ASP A 5 -3.39 11.90 -5.65
N ARG A 6 -3.09 11.85 -6.96
CA ARG A 6 -3.77 10.95 -7.90
C ARG A 6 -3.45 9.49 -7.61
N GLY A 7 -2.17 9.18 -7.36
CA GLY A 7 -1.75 7.85 -6.92
C GLY A 7 -2.46 7.46 -5.64
N LEU A 8 -2.49 8.37 -4.65
CA LEU A 8 -3.12 8.11 -3.35
C LEU A 8 -4.60 7.79 -3.50
N LEU A 9 -5.34 8.59 -4.27
CA LEU A 9 -6.74 8.34 -4.53
C LEU A 9 -6.96 7.01 -5.24
N ALA A 10 -6.08 6.64 -6.18
CA ALA A 10 -6.16 5.34 -6.86
C ALA A 10 -5.93 4.17 -5.90
N LEU A 11 -4.94 4.28 -5.01
CA LEU A 11 -4.63 3.25 -4.00
C LEU A 11 -5.78 3.10 -3.00
N VAL A 12 -6.28 4.21 -2.44
CA VAL A 12 -7.42 4.20 -1.52
C VAL A 12 -8.67 3.63 -2.18
N ARG A 13 -8.92 3.95 -3.46
CA ARG A 13 -10.03 3.36 -4.22
C ARG A 13 -9.89 1.85 -4.40
N HIS A 14 -8.67 1.33 -4.49
CA HIS A 14 -8.42 -0.09 -4.65
C HIS A 14 -8.54 -0.86 -3.32
N GLU A 15 -7.93 -0.33 -2.26
CA GLU A 15 -7.89 -0.96 -0.93
C GLU A 15 -9.22 -0.83 -0.17
N GLY A 16 -9.94 0.27 -0.37
CA GLY A 16 -11.10 0.63 0.42
C GLY A 16 -10.74 1.27 1.77
N LEU A 17 -11.74 1.86 2.41
CA LEU A 17 -11.61 2.53 3.70
C LEU A 17 -12.62 1.94 4.68
N VAL A 18 -12.13 1.36 5.79
CA VAL A 18 -12.97 0.84 6.87
C VAL A 18 -12.60 1.55 8.18
N PRO A 19 -13.45 2.44 8.71
CA PRO A 19 -13.12 3.27 9.88
C PRO A 19 -13.20 2.51 11.22
N GLY A 20 -13.29 1.18 11.20
CA GLY A 20 -13.23 0.29 12.37
C GLY A 20 -12.44 -0.98 12.06
N PRO A 21 -12.01 -1.75 13.07
CA PRO A 21 -11.21 -2.95 12.86
C PRO A 21 -12.07 -4.10 12.28
N TYR A 22 -11.52 -4.81 11.31
CA TYR A 22 -12.17 -5.95 10.65
C TYR A 22 -11.19 -7.11 10.44
N LEU A 23 -11.71 -8.31 10.19
CA LEU A 23 -10.91 -9.44 9.72
C LEU A 23 -10.92 -9.44 8.19
N ASP A 24 -9.74 -9.50 7.58
CA ASP A 24 -9.62 -9.67 6.14
C ASP A 24 -9.93 -11.13 5.71
N VAL A 25 -9.84 -11.41 4.41
CA VAL A 25 -10.07 -12.76 3.85
C VAL A 25 -9.09 -13.83 4.36
N LYS A 26 -7.98 -13.41 4.98
CA LYS A 26 -6.98 -14.26 5.61
C LYS A 26 -7.14 -14.35 7.13
N ASN A 27 -8.22 -13.80 7.70
CA ASN A 27 -8.47 -13.69 9.13
C ASN A 27 -7.39 -12.89 9.89
N ILE A 28 -6.81 -11.88 9.24
CA ILE A 28 -5.88 -10.93 9.86
C ILE A 28 -6.65 -9.69 10.29
N TRP A 29 -6.44 -9.27 11.55
CA TRP A 29 -7.00 -8.02 12.06
C TRP A 29 -6.41 -6.83 11.31
N THR A 30 -7.30 -6.08 10.66
CA THR A 30 -6.99 -4.97 9.76
C THR A 30 -7.80 -3.74 10.15
N PHE A 31 -7.26 -2.54 9.92
CA PHE A 31 -7.92 -1.26 10.21
C PHE A 31 -7.71 -0.26 9.08
N GLY A 32 -8.68 0.64 8.87
CA GLY A 32 -8.54 1.76 7.96
C GLY A 32 -8.38 1.31 6.51
N ILE A 33 -7.25 1.66 5.91
CA ILE A 33 -6.90 1.33 4.53
C ILE A 33 -5.80 0.26 4.60
N GLY A 34 -6.15 -1.01 4.82
CA GLY A 34 -5.20 -2.13 4.80
C GLY A 34 -4.14 -2.17 5.92
N HIS A 35 -4.27 -1.38 6.99
CA HIS A 35 -3.29 -1.37 8.09
C HIS A 35 -3.38 -2.65 8.93
N THR A 36 -2.24 -3.26 9.24
CA THR A 36 -2.14 -4.46 10.09
C THR A 36 -1.08 -4.24 11.17
N ALA A 37 -1.12 -5.02 12.26
CA ALA A 37 -0.14 -4.90 13.35
C ALA A 37 1.34 -5.06 12.89
N ALA A 38 1.58 -5.70 11.74
CA ALA A 38 2.92 -5.81 11.15
C ALA A 38 3.48 -4.47 10.65
N ALA A 39 2.62 -3.49 10.36
CA ALA A 39 3.01 -2.13 10.01
C ALA A 39 3.33 -1.26 11.25
N GLY A 40 3.15 -1.81 12.46
CA GLY A 40 3.37 -1.10 13.72
C GLY A 40 2.05 -0.71 14.39
N PRO A 41 2.09 0.22 15.36
CA PRO A 41 0.89 0.69 16.05
C PRO A 41 0.01 1.56 15.14
N PRO A 42 -1.33 1.55 15.33
CA PRO A 42 -2.07 0.81 16.37
C PRO A 42 -2.34 -0.66 16.01
N ASP A 43 -2.27 -1.57 16.98
CA ASP A 43 -2.65 -2.98 16.77
C ASP A 43 -4.18 -3.11 16.53
N PRO A 44 -4.64 -3.49 15.32
CA PRO A 44 -6.08 -3.57 15.03
C PRO A 44 -6.83 -4.60 15.88
N ALA A 45 -6.13 -5.59 16.46
CA ALA A 45 -6.72 -6.54 17.37
C ALA A 45 -7.07 -5.93 18.75
N ARG A 46 -6.53 -4.76 19.07
CA ARG A 46 -6.76 -4.04 20.34
C ARG A 46 -7.71 -2.86 20.20
N LEU A 47 -8.12 -2.53 18.98
CA LEU A 47 -9.06 -1.45 18.74
C LEU A 47 -10.49 -1.83 19.20
N PRO A 48 -11.29 -0.86 19.66
CA PRO A 48 -12.71 -1.07 19.96
C PRO A 48 -13.44 -1.71 18.78
N ARG A 49 -14.29 -2.70 19.07
CA ARG A 49 -15.04 -3.44 18.05
C ARG A 49 -16.26 -2.67 17.58
N GLY A 50 -16.62 -2.88 16.32
CA GLY A 50 -17.73 -2.20 15.67
C GLY A 50 -17.31 -0.87 15.05
N MET A 51 -18.31 -0.19 14.46
CA MET A 51 -18.09 1.14 13.88
C MET A 51 -17.85 2.18 14.97
N PRO A 52 -16.96 3.15 14.74
CA PRO A 52 -16.75 4.25 15.68
C PRO A 52 -18.03 5.07 15.83
N ALA A 53 -18.28 5.57 17.05
CA ALA A 53 -19.43 6.45 17.32
C ALA A 53 -19.31 7.79 16.57
N ASP A 54 -18.09 8.29 16.43
CA ASP A 54 -17.74 9.43 15.57
C ASP A 54 -17.09 8.91 14.28
N LEU A 55 -17.88 8.86 13.21
CA LEU A 55 -17.45 8.36 11.92
C LEU A 55 -16.36 9.24 11.29
N ASP A 56 -16.47 10.56 11.41
CA ASP A 56 -15.51 11.50 10.82
C ASP A 56 -14.15 11.40 11.52
N ALA A 57 -14.15 11.25 12.85
CA ALA A 57 -12.92 10.97 13.61
C ALA A 57 -12.30 9.63 13.20
N GLY A 58 -13.10 8.58 13.03
CA GLY A 58 -12.62 7.27 12.57
C GLY A 58 -11.98 7.33 11.17
N ILE A 59 -12.60 8.06 10.25
CA ILE A 59 -12.07 8.27 8.89
C ILE A 59 -10.74 9.03 8.95
N ARG A 60 -10.67 10.13 9.72
CA ARG A 60 -9.42 10.90 9.89
C ARG A 60 -8.29 10.04 10.45
N GLU A 61 -8.59 9.20 11.43
CA GLU A 61 -7.60 8.30 12.03
C GLU A 61 -7.12 7.24 11.04
N ALA A 62 -8.03 6.64 10.27
CA ALA A 62 -7.66 5.70 9.23
C ALA A 62 -6.71 6.31 8.18
N PHE A 63 -6.97 7.55 7.74
CA PHE A 63 -6.07 8.27 6.84
C PHE A 63 -4.71 8.62 7.48
N ARG A 64 -4.70 8.98 8.77
CA ARG A 64 -3.47 9.27 9.51
C ARG A 64 -2.58 8.02 9.60
N VAL A 65 -3.16 6.88 9.95
CA VAL A 65 -2.46 5.58 10.00
C VAL A 65 -1.96 5.20 8.60
N PHE A 66 -2.83 5.27 7.59
CA PHE A 66 -2.46 4.97 6.21
C PHE A 66 -1.28 5.81 5.70
N ARG A 67 -1.27 7.13 5.96
CA ARG A 67 -0.14 8.00 5.58
C ARG A 67 1.16 7.62 6.31
N THR A 68 1.06 7.13 7.53
CA THR A 68 2.22 6.66 8.31
C THR A 68 2.78 5.39 7.69
N ASP A 69 1.92 4.42 7.38
CA ASP A 69 2.32 3.17 6.72
C ASP A 69 2.95 3.44 5.34
N LEU A 70 2.33 4.33 4.56
CA LEU A 70 2.75 4.64 3.19
C LEU A 70 4.21 5.13 3.12
N ALA A 71 4.67 5.87 4.12
CA ALA A 71 6.05 6.36 4.16
C ALA A 71 7.08 5.21 4.14
N ALA A 72 6.77 4.07 4.76
CA ALA A 72 7.63 2.89 4.72
C ALA A 72 7.67 2.30 3.30
N TYR A 73 6.51 2.11 2.67
CA TYR A 73 6.41 1.59 1.30
C TYR A 73 7.12 2.49 0.28
N GLU A 74 6.95 3.81 0.38
CA GLU A 74 7.67 4.79 -0.45
C GLU A 74 9.19 4.64 -0.32
N ALA A 75 9.69 4.57 0.92
CA ALA A 75 11.11 4.38 1.18
C ALA A 75 11.64 3.05 0.64
N GLU A 76 10.85 1.97 0.74
CA GLU A 76 11.22 0.65 0.22
C GLU A 76 11.26 0.61 -1.30
N VAL A 77 10.33 1.28 -2.00
CA VAL A 77 10.38 1.43 -3.46
C VAL A 77 11.65 2.20 -3.88
N LEU A 78 11.93 3.34 -3.25
CA LEU A 78 13.14 4.12 -3.56
C LEU A 78 14.44 3.36 -3.27
N ARG A 79 14.42 2.47 -2.26
CA ARG A 79 15.54 1.60 -1.96
C ARG A 79 15.67 0.47 -2.99
N ALA A 80 14.57 -0.06 -3.51
CA ALA A 80 14.58 -1.18 -4.44
C ALA A 80 14.89 -0.77 -5.88
N VAL A 81 14.37 0.37 -6.34
CA VAL A 81 14.54 0.86 -7.71
C VAL A 81 15.69 1.87 -7.79
N LYS A 82 16.62 1.63 -8.72
CA LYS A 82 17.88 2.37 -8.87
C LYS A 82 17.93 3.28 -10.08
N VAL A 83 16.97 3.13 -10.99
CA VAL A 83 16.82 3.98 -12.17
C VAL A 83 15.92 5.18 -11.84
N PRO A 84 16.06 6.31 -12.56
CA PRO A 84 15.10 7.42 -12.45
C PRO A 84 13.69 6.93 -12.72
N LEU A 85 12.71 7.44 -11.97
CA LEU A 85 11.29 7.11 -12.10
C LEU A 85 10.50 8.37 -12.39
N GLU A 86 9.53 8.26 -13.31
CA GLU A 86 8.49 9.27 -13.46
C GLU A 86 7.50 9.18 -12.29
N PRO A 87 6.80 10.27 -11.92
CA PRO A 87 5.87 10.27 -10.79
C PRO A 87 4.80 9.16 -10.85
N HIS A 88 4.25 8.90 -12.04
CA HIS A 88 3.24 7.87 -12.23
C HIS A 88 3.81 6.44 -12.14
N GLU A 89 5.08 6.23 -12.51
CA GLU A 89 5.77 4.95 -12.33
C GLU A 89 5.98 4.69 -10.84
N PHE A 90 6.39 5.73 -10.09
CA PHE A 90 6.53 5.64 -8.64
C PHE A 90 5.20 5.31 -7.95
N ASP A 91 4.10 5.99 -8.31
CA ASP A 91 2.77 5.71 -7.77
C ASP A 91 2.35 4.25 -8.01
N ALA A 92 2.57 3.73 -9.22
CA ALA A 92 2.24 2.35 -9.56
C ALA A 92 3.07 1.33 -8.76
N LEU A 93 4.35 1.62 -8.52
CA LEU A 93 5.26 0.76 -7.75
C LEU A 93 4.93 0.75 -6.27
N VAL A 94 4.56 1.89 -5.69
CA VAL A 94 4.11 1.96 -4.30
C VAL A 94 2.80 1.20 -4.14
N SER A 95 1.83 1.38 -5.04
CA SER A 95 0.58 0.60 -5.05
C SER A 95 0.84 -0.90 -5.15
N PHE A 96 1.72 -1.32 -6.07
CA PHE A 96 2.14 -2.72 -6.19
C PHE A 96 2.76 -3.24 -4.90
N HIS A 97 3.65 -2.46 -4.28
CA HIS A 97 4.31 -2.86 -3.05
C HIS A 97 3.36 -2.94 -1.86
N TYR A 98 2.41 -2.02 -1.78
CA TYR A 98 1.37 -2.00 -0.75
C TYR A 98 0.57 -3.31 -0.74
N ASN A 99 0.14 -3.72 -1.92
CA ASN A 99 -0.66 -4.93 -2.14
C ASN A 99 0.14 -6.21 -1.88
N THR A 100 1.40 -6.27 -2.33
CA THR A 100 2.18 -7.52 -2.40
C THR A 100 3.24 -7.69 -1.31
N GLY A 101 3.75 -6.58 -0.75
CA GLY A 101 4.97 -6.57 0.07
C GLY A 101 6.25 -6.95 -0.69
N GLY A 102 6.20 -7.09 -2.02
CA GLY A 102 7.19 -7.83 -2.81
C GLY A 102 8.22 -7.01 -3.58
N ILE A 103 8.25 -5.67 -3.44
CA ILE A 103 9.01 -4.81 -4.36
C ILE A 103 10.49 -5.22 -4.51
N ALA A 104 11.16 -5.62 -3.44
CA ALA A 104 12.57 -5.96 -3.49
C ALA A 104 12.87 -7.25 -4.29
N LYS A 105 11.89 -8.15 -4.43
CA LYS A 105 12.07 -9.47 -5.06
C LYS A 105 11.32 -9.61 -6.40
N ALA A 106 10.45 -8.67 -6.73
CA ALA A 106 9.59 -8.70 -7.90
C ALA A 106 10.39 -8.73 -9.21
N SER A 107 9.86 -9.46 -10.20
CA SER A 107 10.41 -9.45 -11.56
C SER A 107 10.37 -8.05 -12.17
N LEU A 108 9.30 -7.31 -11.88
CA LEU A 108 9.11 -5.89 -12.16
C LEU A 108 10.37 -5.05 -11.83
N THR A 109 10.83 -5.12 -10.59
CA THR A 109 11.97 -4.34 -10.09
C THR A 109 13.27 -4.70 -10.80
N ARG A 110 13.48 -6.00 -11.10
CA ARG A 110 14.65 -6.45 -11.88
C ARG A 110 14.63 -5.87 -13.29
N HIS A 111 13.47 -5.88 -13.96
CA HIS A 111 13.35 -5.32 -15.30
C HIS A 111 13.56 -3.80 -15.32
N LEU A 112 13.00 -3.07 -14.35
CA LEU A 112 13.20 -1.63 -14.21
C LEU A 112 14.67 -1.27 -14.00
N ASN A 113 15.35 -1.95 -13.06
CA ASN A 113 16.77 -1.68 -12.78
C ASN A 113 17.70 -2.03 -13.95
N ALA A 114 17.27 -2.91 -14.85
CA ALA A 114 17.95 -3.21 -16.11
C ALA A 114 17.62 -2.21 -17.25
N GLY A 115 16.79 -1.19 -16.99
CA GLY A 115 16.33 -0.22 -17.99
C GLY A 115 15.20 -0.73 -18.89
N ASN A 116 14.69 -1.94 -18.67
CA ASN A 116 13.72 -2.61 -19.53
C ASN A 116 12.27 -2.30 -19.13
N ARG A 117 11.85 -1.05 -19.30
CA ARG A 117 10.49 -0.58 -18.94
C ARG A 117 9.36 -1.34 -19.66
N ALA A 118 9.56 -1.70 -20.92
CA ALA A 118 8.58 -2.48 -21.67
C ALA A 118 8.36 -3.89 -21.10
N ALA A 119 9.41 -4.51 -20.54
CA ALA A 119 9.31 -5.80 -19.86
C ALA A 119 8.77 -5.68 -18.42
N ALA A 120 8.92 -4.50 -17.80
CA ALA A 120 8.39 -4.20 -16.47
C ALA A 120 6.86 -4.04 -16.47
N ALA A 121 6.29 -3.35 -17.46
CA ALA A 121 4.86 -3.00 -17.47
C ALA A 121 3.90 -4.21 -17.34
N PRO A 122 4.10 -5.35 -18.03
CA PRO A 122 3.23 -6.51 -17.88
C PRO A 122 3.24 -7.09 -16.46
N CYS A 123 4.37 -7.03 -15.73
CA CYS A 123 4.50 -7.53 -14.37
C CYS A 123 3.60 -6.77 -13.36
N LEU A 124 3.25 -5.52 -13.65
CA LEU A 124 2.25 -4.75 -12.88
C LEU A 124 0.81 -5.27 -13.05
N SER A 125 0.53 -6.15 -14.02
CA SER A 125 -0.83 -6.65 -14.28
C SER A 125 -0.94 -8.17 -14.18
N ALA A 126 0.16 -8.89 -14.45
CA ALA A 126 0.18 -10.32 -14.63
C ALA A 126 0.57 -11.03 -13.32
N GLY A 127 -0.42 -11.48 -12.56
CA GLY A 127 -0.28 -12.48 -11.49
C GLY A 127 0.46 -12.06 -10.22
N GLU A 128 1.35 -11.06 -10.28
CA GLU A 128 2.05 -10.52 -9.10
C GLU A 128 1.14 -9.59 -8.27
N TYR A 129 0.10 -8.99 -8.85
CA TYR A 129 -0.96 -8.24 -8.15
C TYR A 129 -1.98 -9.12 -7.38
N ARG A 130 -1.61 -10.37 -7.08
CA ARG A 130 -2.35 -11.19 -6.11
C ARG A 130 -1.78 -10.89 -4.72
N GLY A 131 -2.13 -9.71 -4.22
CA GLY A 131 -1.91 -9.29 -2.85
C GLY A 131 -2.70 -10.11 -1.84
N ARG A 132 -2.54 -9.75 -0.57
CA ARG A 132 -3.03 -10.52 0.56
C ARG A 132 -4.51 -10.92 0.46
#